data_AF-A0AAD9B047-F1
#
_entry.id   AF-A0AAD9B047-F1
#
_cell.length_a   1.000
_cell.length_b   1.000
_cell.length_c   1.000
_cell.angle_alpha   90.00
_cell.angle_beta   90.00
_cell.angle_gamma   90.00
#
_symmetry.space_group_name_H-M   'P 1'
#
loop_
_entity.id
_entity.type
_entity.pdbx_description
1 polymer ?
#
loop_
_entity_poly.entity_id
_entity_poly.type
_entity_poly.pdbx_seq_one_letter_code
_entity_poly.pdbx_strand_id
1 'polypeptide(L)'
;MLNYGYVGCIRDLFIDGRSKDIRQIAEAQNGAGIKPSCNKQPGKQCESYPCKNRGVCKEGWNRFICDCTGTGYWSRTCERDRTVDEDQAGDHSVMLIESLCHAD
;
A
#
# COMPACT_ATOMS: atom_id res chain seq x y z
N MET A 1 3.83 5.16 13.45
CA MET A 1 2.89 5.72 12.46
C MET A 1 3.25 5.09 11.12
N LEU A 2 2.41 4.20 10.59
CA LEU A 2 2.76 3.44 9.38
C LEU A 2 2.60 4.36 8.16
N ASN A 3 3.67 4.52 7.39
CA ASN A 3 3.78 5.29 6.14
C ASN A 3 2.94 4.71 5.00
N TYR A 4 1.66 4.44 5.22
CA TYR A 4 0.73 4.13 4.14
C TYR A 4 0.33 5.44 3.49
N GLY A 5 0.92 5.72 2.31
CA GLY A 5 0.44 6.80 1.46
C GLY A 5 -1.06 6.69 1.19
N TYR A 6 -1.72 7.82 0.95
CA TYR A 6 -3.14 7.86 0.66
C TYR A 6 -3.48 7.08 -0.62
N VAL A 7 -4.51 6.24 -0.57
CA VAL A 7 -5.05 5.55 -1.75
C VAL A 7 -6.56 5.74 -1.77
N GLY A 8 -7.02 6.51 -2.74
CA GLY A 8 -8.41 6.90 -2.88
C GLY A 8 -8.53 8.01 -3.91
N CYS A 9 -9.67 8.69 -3.91
CA CYS A 9 -9.89 9.80 -4.82
C CYS A 9 -9.81 11.13 -4.11
N ILE A 10 -9.34 12.14 -4.82
CA ILE A 10 -9.32 13.52 -4.38
C ILE A 10 -10.01 14.33 -5.48
N ARG A 11 -10.80 15.32 -5.07
CA ARG A 11 -11.41 16.30 -5.95
C ARG A 11 -11.41 17.66 -5.26
N ASP A 12 -11.63 18.72 -6.02
CA ASP A 12 -11.85 20.07 -5.48
C ASP A 12 -10.70 20.56 -4.57
N LEU A 13 -9.45 20.48 -5.06
CA LEU A 13 -8.30 21.03 -4.31
C LEU A 13 -8.28 22.55 -4.39
N PHE A 14 -8.31 23.20 -3.22
CA PHE A 14 -8.10 24.64 -3.07
C PHE A 14 -6.86 24.91 -2.22
N ILE A 15 -5.98 25.77 -2.72
CA ILE A 15 -4.82 26.29 -1.98
C ILE A 15 -4.92 27.81 -2.04
N ASP A 16 -4.93 28.46 -0.88
CA ASP A 16 -5.09 29.92 -0.74
C ASP A 16 -6.36 30.46 -1.43
N GLY A 17 -7.45 29.70 -1.36
CA GLY A 17 -8.73 30.04 -1.99
C GLY A 17 -8.76 29.90 -3.52
N ARG A 18 -7.68 29.40 -4.14
CA ARG A 18 -7.61 29.17 -5.59
C ARG A 18 -7.78 27.69 -5.91
N SER A 19 -8.67 27.37 -6.84
CA SER A 19 -8.81 26.00 -7.35
C SER A 19 -7.55 25.59 -8.11
N LYS A 20 -7.14 24.34 -7.93
CA LYS A 20 -6.01 23.73 -8.63
C LYS A 20 -6.49 22.51 -9.39
N ASP A 21 -6.13 22.44 -10.67
CA ASP A 21 -6.35 21.24 -11.47
C ASP A 21 -5.28 20.20 -11.11
N ILE A 22 -5.62 19.36 -10.13
CA ILE A 22 -4.76 18.28 -9.66
C ILE A 22 -4.50 17.22 -10.72
N ARG A 23 -5.41 17.04 -11.69
CA ARG A 23 -5.25 16.07 -12.78
C ARG A 23 -4.13 16.54 -13.70
N GLN A 24 -4.19 17.81 -14.11
CA GLN A 24 -3.16 18.39 -14.97
C GLN A 24 -1.77 18.37 -14.30
N ILE A 25 -1.71 18.65 -12.99
CA ILE A 25 -0.46 18.59 -12.22
C ILE A 25 0.07 17.15 -12.13
N ALA A 26 -0.80 16.17 -11.86
CA ALA A 26 -0.41 14.77 -11.76
C ALA A 26 0.09 14.18 -13.09
N GLU A 27 -0.56 14.54 -14.20
CA GLU A 27 -0.16 14.15 -15.55
C GLU A 27 1.22 14.73 -15.91
N ALA A 28 1.46 16.00 -15.56
CA ALA A 28 2.74 16.66 -15.82
C ALA A 28 3.91 16.04 -15.03
N GLN A 29 3.63 15.45 -13.86
CA GLN A 29 4.65 14.82 -13.01
C GLN A 29 4.87 13.33 -13.32
N ASN A 30 4.15 12.76 -14.29
CA ASN A 30 4.15 11.33 -14.59
C ASN A 30 3.96 10.48 -13.32
N GLY A 31 3.05 10.90 -12.44
CA GLY A 31 2.87 10.29 -11.12
C GLY A 31 2.41 8.83 -11.24
N ALA A 32 3.31 7.90 -10.94
CA ALA A 32 2.99 6.47 -10.93
C ALA A 32 1.82 6.19 -9.95
N GLY A 33 0.84 5.41 -10.41
CA GLY A 33 -0.33 5.06 -9.60
C GLY A 33 -1.46 6.10 -9.58
N ILE A 34 -1.33 7.22 -10.30
CA ILE A 34 -2.43 8.20 -10.46
C ILE A 34 -3.22 7.88 -11.73
N LYS A 35 -4.54 7.83 -11.63
CA LYS A 35 -5.45 7.64 -12.77
C LYS A 35 -6.42 8.82 -12.87
N PRO A 36 -6.74 9.30 -14.09
CA PRO A 36 -7.66 10.42 -14.28
C PRO A 36 -9.12 10.04 -13.95
N SER A 37 -9.42 8.74 -13.88
CA SER A 37 -10.73 8.23 -13.52
C SER A 37 -10.76 7.78 -12.05
N CYS A 38 -11.83 8.17 -11.36
CA CYS A 38 -12.12 7.76 -10.00
C CYS A 38 -13.42 6.95 -9.99
N ASN A 39 -13.32 5.65 -10.18
CA ASN A 39 -14.46 4.75 -10.04
C ASN A 39 -14.12 3.65 -9.06
N LYS A 40 -15.02 3.39 -8.10
CA LYS A 40 -14.91 2.22 -7.25
C LYS A 40 -15.32 1.00 -8.06
N GLN A 41 -14.45 0.00 -8.11
CA GLN A 41 -14.76 -1.27 -8.75
C GLN A 41 -15.89 -1.97 -7.99
N PRO A 42 -16.88 -2.54 -8.69
CA PRO A 42 -17.88 -3.37 -8.06
C PRO A 42 -17.25 -4.66 -7.55
N GLY A 43 -17.70 -5.12 -6.38
CA GLY A 43 -17.17 -6.31 -5.70
C GLY A 43 -16.20 -5.99 -4.56
N LYS A 44 -16.07 -6.93 -3.62
CA LYS A 44 -15.12 -6.83 -2.50
C LYS A 44 -13.88 -7.64 -2.85
N GLN A 45 -12.71 -7.02 -2.75
CA GLN A 45 -11.44 -7.60 -3.13
C GLN A 45 -11.03 -8.71 -2.15
N CYS A 46 -11.57 -8.71 -0.93
CA CYS A 46 -11.36 -9.78 0.04
C CYS A 46 -12.20 -11.06 -0.22
N GLU A 47 -13.22 -11.03 -1.07
CA GLU A 47 -14.08 -12.21 -1.33
C GLU A 47 -13.34 -13.36 -2.03
N SER A 48 -12.22 -13.08 -2.70
CA SER A 48 -11.36 -14.09 -3.33
C SER A 48 -10.39 -14.79 -2.36
N TYR A 49 -10.45 -14.46 -1.07
CA TYR A 49 -9.52 -14.94 -0.02
C TYR A 49 -8.04 -14.83 -0.43
N PRO A 50 -7.56 -13.62 -0.76
CA PRO A 50 -6.21 -13.43 -1.29
C PRO A 50 -5.11 -13.64 -0.23
N CYS A 51 -5.41 -13.38 1.05
CA CYS A 51 -4.44 -13.50 2.14
C CYS A 51 -4.26 -14.97 2.55
N LYS A 52 -3.02 -15.46 2.47
CA LYS A 52 -2.62 -16.81 2.85
C LYS A 52 -2.26 -16.88 4.33
N ASN A 53 -2.01 -18.10 4.82
CA ASN A 53 -1.44 -18.37 6.14
C ASN A 53 -2.15 -17.63 7.29
N ARG A 54 -3.49 -17.60 7.26
CA ARG A 54 -4.34 -16.96 8.27
C ARG A 54 -4.16 -15.43 8.38
N GLY A 55 -3.58 -14.78 7.36
CA GLY A 55 -3.55 -13.33 7.27
C GLY A 55 -4.96 -12.73 7.20
N VAL A 56 -5.18 -11.63 7.91
CA VAL A 56 -6.49 -10.96 7.94
C VAL A 56 -6.62 -10.05 6.73
N CYS A 57 -7.62 -10.32 5.88
CA CYS A 57 -7.92 -9.46 4.74
C CYS A 57 -8.72 -8.24 5.16
N LYS A 58 -8.26 -7.05 4.75
CA LYS A 58 -8.94 -5.76 4.94
C LYS A 58 -9.27 -5.18 3.57
N GLU A 59 -10.49 -4.66 3.44
CA GLU A 59 -10.96 -4.05 2.20
C GLU A 59 -10.34 -2.67 2.00
N GLY A 60 -9.98 -2.34 0.77
CA GLY A 60 -9.34 -1.08 0.40
C GLY A 60 -10.00 -0.42 -0.82
N TRP A 61 -9.46 0.72 -1.25
CA TRP A 61 -9.91 1.36 -2.48
C TRP A 61 -9.39 0.58 -3.70
N ASN A 62 -10.26 -0.22 -4.32
CA ASN A 62 -9.96 -1.07 -5.47
C ASN A 62 -8.79 -2.05 -5.25
N ARG A 63 -8.56 -2.47 -4.00
CA ARG A 63 -7.51 -3.41 -3.62
C ARG A 63 -7.83 -4.08 -2.30
N PHE A 64 -7.29 -5.28 -2.07
CA PHE A 64 -7.22 -5.89 -0.76
C PHE A 64 -5.93 -5.49 -0.03
N ILE A 65 -5.94 -5.57 1.30
CA ILE A 65 -4.78 -5.35 2.16
C ILE A 65 -4.69 -6.54 3.11
N CYS A 66 -3.58 -7.26 3.11
CA CYS A 66 -3.35 -8.37 4.02
C CYS A 66 -2.59 -7.91 5.26
N ASP A 67 -3.15 -8.18 6.43
CA ASP A 67 -2.48 -8.05 7.71
C ASP A 67 -1.87 -9.41 8.08
N CYS A 68 -0.56 -9.54 7.89
CA CYS A 68 0.20 -10.75 8.20
C CYS A 68 0.83 -10.70 9.61
N THR A 69 0.34 -9.80 10.49
CA THR A 69 0.84 -9.68 11.86
C THR A 69 0.48 -10.93 12.64
N GLY A 70 1.45 -11.50 13.37
CA GLY A 70 1.23 -12.71 14.18
C GLY A 70 1.08 -14.01 13.39
N THR A 71 1.23 -14.01 12.06
CA THR A 71 1.12 -15.23 11.24
C THR A 71 2.44 -15.96 11.04
N GLY A 72 3.58 -15.30 11.29
CA GLY A 72 4.90 -15.82 10.87
C GLY A 72 5.22 -15.60 9.39
N TYR A 73 4.31 -15.00 8.60
CA TYR A 73 4.51 -14.76 7.17
C TYR A 73 4.47 -13.28 6.82
N TRP A 74 5.06 -12.90 5.69
CA TRP A 74 5.10 -11.54 5.15
C TRP A 74 4.80 -11.54 3.64
N SER A 75 4.96 -10.37 3.01
CA SER A 75 4.56 -10.02 1.63
C SER A 75 3.11 -9.52 1.49
N ARG A 76 2.73 -9.16 0.26
CA ARG A 76 1.39 -8.65 -0.09
C ARG A 76 0.26 -9.63 0.22
N THR A 77 0.51 -10.94 0.12
CA THR A 77 -0.50 -11.99 0.33
C THR A 77 -0.14 -12.97 1.45
N CYS A 78 0.85 -12.64 2.28
CA CYS A 78 1.30 -13.48 3.41
C CYS A 78 1.80 -14.88 3.00
N GLU A 79 2.35 -15.04 1.80
CA GLU A 79 2.87 -16.32 1.30
C GLU A 79 4.34 -16.58 1.63
N ARG A 80 5.12 -15.53 1.93
CA ARG A 80 6.54 -15.68 2.24
C ARG A 80 6.75 -15.90 3.73
N ASP A 81 7.46 -16.95 4.09
CA ASP A 81 7.81 -17.23 5.48
C ASP A 81 8.78 -16.15 6.00
N ARG A 82 8.63 -15.76 7.26
CA ARG A 82 9.61 -14.96 7.98
C ARG A 82 10.61 -15.90 8.63
N THR A 83 11.15 -16.86 7.88
CA THR A 83 12.27 -17.68 8.36
C THR A 83 13.31 -16.72 8.90
N VAL A 84 13.46 -16.74 10.22
CA VAL A 84 14.73 -16.38 10.83
C VAL A 84 15.64 -17.51 10.40
N ASP A 85 16.27 -17.36 9.23
CA ASP A 85 17.49 -18.12 8.99
C ASP A 85 18.38 -17.82 10.20
N GLU A 86 18.79 -18.86 10.92
CA GLU A 86 19.62 -18.71 12.13
C GLU A 86 20.98 -18.05 11.81
N ASP A 87 21.28 -17.81 10.53
CA ASP A 87 22.36 -16.95 10.03
C ASP A 87 22.06 -15.44 10.14
N GLN A 88 20.85 -15.04 10.50
CA GLN A 88 20.42 -13.66 10.74
C GLN A 88 19.86 -13.46 12.16
N ALA A 89 20.32 -14.24 13.13
CA ALA A 89 20.24 -13.89 14.56
C ALA A 89 21.21 -12.72 14.91
N GLY A 90 21.26 -11.71 14.03
CA GLY A 90 22.05 -10.51 14.15
C GLY A 90 21.12 -9.31 14.02
N ASP A 91 20.75 -8.77 15.18
CA ASP A 91 20.28 -7.41 15.36
C ASP A 91 18.75 -7.19 15.22
N HIS A 92 18.05 -7.33 16.35
CA HIS A 92 16.89 -6.47 16.65
C HIS A 92 17.37 -5.02 16.73
N SER A 93 17.55 -4.44 15.56
CA SER A 93 18.09 -3.12 15.34
C SER A 93 17.38 -2.65 14.11
N VAL A 94 16.34 -1.88 14.39
CA VAL A 94 15.57 -1.16 13.40
C VAL A 94 16.54 -0.18 12.76
N MET A 95 17.22 -0.59 11.69
CA MET A 95 17.97 0.29 10.83
C MET A 95 16.97 1.07 9.98
N LEU A 96 16.47 2.18 10.51
CA LEU A 96 15.87 3.25 9.71
C LEU A 96 16.98 3.86 8.86
N ILE A 97 17.20 3.31 7.66
CA ILE A 97 17.84 4.05 6.58
C ILE A 97 16.72 4.50 5.65
N GLU A 98 16.39 5.79 5.75
CA GLU A 98 15.78 6.52 4.64
C GLU A 98 16.67 6.28 3.41
N SER A 99 16.18 5.53 2.40
CA SER A 99 16.56 5.68 0.97
C SER A 99 16.15 4.52 0.04
N LEU A 100 15.60 3.38 0.49
CA LEU A 100 15.33 2.25 -0.42
C LEU A 100 13.86 1.84 -0.46
N CYS A 101 13.00 2.75 -0.92
CA CYS A 101 11.80 2.36 -1.66
C CYS A 101 12.15 2.25 -3.14
N HIS A 102 12.37 1.03 -3.65
CA HIS A 102 12.03 0.70 -5.03
C HIS A 102 10.85 -0.25 -4.98
N ALA A 103 9.75 0.19 -5.57
CA ALA A 103 8.57 -0.62 -5.85
C ALA A 103 8.45 -0.68 -7.37
N ASP A 104 8.67 -1.88 -7.92
CA ASP A 104 8.07 -2.28 -9.19
C ASP A 104 6.73 -3.00 -8.89
#